data_AF-A0A847I3Y8-F1
#
_entry.id   AF-A0A847I3Y8-F1
#
_cell.length_a   1.000
_cell.length_b   1.000
_cell.length_c   1.000
_cell.angle_alpha   90.00
_cell.angle_beta   90.00
_cell.angle_gamma   90.00
#
_symmetry.space_group_name_H-M   'P 1'
#
loop_
_entity.id
_entity.type
_entity.pdbx_description
1 polymer ?
#
loop_
_entity_poly.entity_id
_entity_poly.type
_entity_poly.pdbx_seq_one_letter_code
_entity_poly.pdbx_strand_id
1 'polypeptide(L)'
;MALESLSSLALAAYIVVLSLVCIYGAHRYFLVGLYYRFRKAGRPYASRFNDLPWVTVQLPMFNERYVAQRIIEQACRIDYSADRLEIQVLDDSTDDTQTIARETVERMRAAGHNVVYVHRDNRTGYKAGALEAGLKTARGEFVAIFDADFLPPERILQDTIHYFTDPAIGMVQT
;
A
#
# COMPACT_ATOMS: atom_id res chain seq x y z
N MET A 1 26.53 -15.00 54.87
CA MET A 1 25.33 -15.79 54.50
C MET A 1 24.31 -14.97 53.71
N ALA A 2 23.83 -13.81 54.20
CA ALA A 2 22.88 -12.97 53.45
C ALA A 2 23.46 -12.38 52.14
N LEU A 3 24.71 -11.91 52.16
CA LEU A 3 25.39 -11.35 50.97
C LEU A 3 25.63 -12.40 49.87
N GLU A 4 26.04 -13.61 50.27
CA GLU A 4 26.20 -14.79 49.40
C GLU A 4 24.87 -15.17 48.71
N SER A 5 23.77 -15.19 49.48
CA SER A 5 22.42 -15.45 48.96
C SER A 5 21.97 -14.39 47.96
N LEU A 6 22.18 -13.10 48.27
CA LEU A 6 21.85 -12.00 47.38
C LEU A 6 22.65 -12.04 46.08
N SER A 7 23.94 -12.35 46.15
CA SER A 7 24.81 -12.49 44.96
C SER A 7 24.39 -13.63 44.05
N SER A 8 23.97 -14.77 44.63
CA SER A 8 23.47 -15.93 43.90
C SER A 8 22.15 -15.61 43.19
N LEU A 9 21.25 -14.90 43.85
CA LEU A 9 19.98 -14.45 43.26
C LEU A 9 20.21 -13.47 42.10
N ALA A 10 21.12 -12.52 42.27
CA ALA A 10 21.48 -11.56 41.23
C ALA A 10 22.08 -12.24 40.00
N LEU A 11 22.97 -13.22 40.20
CA LEU A 11 23.55 -14.02 39.12
C LEU A 11 22.49 -14.85 38.39
N ALA A 12 21.59 -15.50 39.11
CA ALA A 12 20.49 -16.25 38.50
C ALA A 12 19.59 -15.33 37.66
N ALA A 13 19.21 -14.17 38.18
CA ALA A 13 18.43 -13.17 37.44
C ALA A 13 19.17 -12.70 36.18
N TYR A 14 20.48 -12.43 36.29
CA TYR A 14 21.31 -12.04 35.14
C TYR A 14 21.33 -13.13 34.05
N ILE A 15 21.52 -14.40 34.41
CA ILE A 15 21.54 -15.52 33.46
C ILE A 15 20.17 -15.68 32.77
N VAL A 16 19.07 -15.53 33.52
CA VAL A 16 17.71 -15.57 32.96
C VAL A 16 17.52 -14.45 31.93
N VAL A 17 17.87 -13.21 32.29
CA VAL A 17 17.76 -12.07 31.37
C VAL A 17 18.63 -12.27 30.13
N LEU A 18 19.88 -12.72 30.30
CA LEU A 18 20.78 -13.01 29.18
C LEU A 18 20.23 -14.10 28.26
N SER A 19 19.66 -15.17 28.84
CA SER A 19 19.05 -16.26 28.08
C SER A 19 17.84 -15.78 27.27
N LEU A 20 17.00 -14.92 27.84
CA LEU A 20 15.86 -14.32 27.14
C LEU A 20 16.32 -13.47 25.95
N VAL A 21 17.38 -12.66 26.13
CA VAL A 21 17.97 -11.86 25.05
C VAL A 21 18.56 -12.75 23.96
N CYS A 22 19.25 -13.83 24.33
CA CYS A 22 19.79 -14.81 23.37
C CYS A 22 18.67 -15.51 22.59
N ILE A 23 17.59 -15.93 23.25
CA ILE A 23 16.42 -16.53 22.59
C ILE A 23 15.77 -15.54 21.62
N TYR A 24 15.59 -14.28 22.04
CA TYR A 24 15.05 -13.24 21.18
C TYR A 24 15.94 -13.00 19.94
N GLY A 25 17.26 -12.95 20.12
CA GLY A 25 18.22 -12.86 19.04
C GLY A 25 18.15 -14.05 18.08
N ALA A 26 18.15 -15.28 18.62
CA ALA A 26 18.02 -16.50 17.83
C ALA A 26 16.71 -16.56 17.04
N HIS A 27 15.59 -16.14 17.65
CA HIS A 27 14.31 -16.02 16.96
C HIS A 27 14.36 -15.01 15.81
N ARG A 28 15.03 -13.86 15.98
CA ARG A 28 15.23 -12.89 14.89
C ARG A 28 16.07 -13.47 13.75
N TYR A 29 17.16 -14.17 14.05
CA TYR A 29 17.96 -14.85 13.02
C TYR A 29 17.16 -15.94 12.30
N PHE A 30 16.34 -16.70 13.02
CA PHE A 30 15.44 -17.69 12.44
C PHE A 30 14.44 -17.04 11.47
N LEU A 31 13.78 -15.95 11.86
CA LEU A 31 12.86 -15.20 10.99
C LEU A 31 13.57 -14.66 9.74
N VAL A 32 14.79 -14.13 9.88
CA VAL A 32 15.61 -13.68 8.75
C VAL A 32 15.97 -14.85 7.83
N GLY A 33 16.32 -16.01 8.39
CA GLY A 33 16.56 -17.24 7.62
C GLY A 33 15.33 -17.71 6.86
N LEU A 34 14.14 -17.67 7.47
CA LEU A 34 12.88 -17.95 6.80
C LEU A 34 12.61 -16.94 5.68
N TYR A 35 12.82 -15.65 5.94
CA TYR A 35 12.68 -14.61 4.93
C TYR A 35 13.54 -14.90 3.71
N TYR A 36 14.85 -15.14 3.87
CA TYR A 36 15.72 -15.44 2.73
C TYR A 36 15.36 -16.76 2.02
N ARG A 37 14.89 -17.76 2.77
CA ARG A 37 14.44 -19.04 2.19
C ARG A 37 13.21 -18.88 1.31
N PHE A 38 12.28 -17.99 1.66
CA PHE A 38 11.02 -17.82 0.95
C PHE A 38 10.93 -16.55 0.08
N ARG A 39 11.90 -15.62 0.18
CA ARG A 39 11.94 -14.36 -0.59
C ARG A 39 11.95 -14.57 -2.10
N LYS A 40 12.46 -15.69 -2.60
CA LYS A 40 12.64 -15.94 -4.04
C LYS A 40 11.51 -16.73 -4.71
N ALA A 41 10.43 -17.07 -4.01
CA ALA A 41 9.31 -17.79 -4.61
C ALA A 41 8.25 -16.81 -5.15
N GLY A 42 8.63 -15.91 -6.06
CA GLY A 42 7.64 -15.23 -6.88
C GLY A 42 7.00 -16.27 -7.79
N ARG A 43 5.67 -16.43 -7.74
CA ARG A 43 4.98 -17.18 -8.79
C ARG A 43 5.29 -16.47 -10.12
N PRO A 44 5.62 -17.17 -11.21
CA PRO A 44 5.60 -16.54 -12.53
C PRO A 44 4.15 -16.23 -12.92
N TYR A 45 3.94 -15.25 -13.79
CA TYR A 45 2.65 -15.06 -14.46
C TYR A 45 2.33 -16.30 -15.30
N ALA A 46 1.06 -16.70 -15.38
CA ALA A 46 0.63 -17.81 -16.23
C ALA A 46 0.80 -17.46 -17.73
N SER A 47 0.44 -16.24 -18.10
CA SER A 47 0.66 -15.65 -19.42
C SER A 47 0.75 -14.13 -19.33
N ARG A 48 0.77 -13.43 -20.47
CA ARG A 48 0.63 -11.98 -20.56
C ARG A 48 -0.68 -11.64 -21.25
N PHE A 49 -1.29 -10.54 -20.83
CA PHE A 49 -2.43 -9.97 -21.55
C PHE A 49 -1.97 -9.46 -22.90
N ASN A 50 -2.71 -9.80 -23.96
CA ASN A 50 -2.51 -9.23 -25.30
C ASN A 50 -3.07 -7.80 -25.35
N ASP A 51 -4.29 -7.63 -24.85
CA ASP A 51 -4.93 -6.34 -24.61
C ASP A 51 -4.98 -6.08 -23.11
N LEU A 52 -4.43 -4.94 -22.67
CA LEU A 52 -4.39 -4.60 -21.25
C LEU A 52 -5.81 -4.32 -20.72
N PRO A 53 -6.21 -4.93 -19.59
CA PRO A 53 -7.52 -4.68 -18.98
C PRO A 53 -7.61 -3.28 -18.39
N TRP A 54 -8.83 -2.79 -18.19
CA TRP A 54 -9.04 -1.53 -17.49
C TRP A 54 -8.67 -1.63 -16.01
N VAL A 55 -7.94 -0.64 -15.50
CA VAL A 55 -7.56 -0.54 -14.08
C VAL A 55 -8.01 0.80 -13.51
N THR A 56 -8.70 0.77 -12.37
CA THR A 56 -8.95 1.96 -11.54
C THR A 56 -7.99 1.97 -10.36
N VAL A 57 -7.16 3.00 -10.27
CA VAL A 57 -6.32 3.29 -9.11
C VAL A 57 -7.11 4.13 -8.12
N GLN A 58 -7.21 3.70 -6.87
CA GLN A 58 -7.87 4.44 -5.79
C GLN A 58 -6.85 4.94 -4.77
N LEU A 59 -6.91 6.25 -4.50
CA LEU A 59 -6.07 6.97 -3.55
C LEU A 59 -6.95 7.50 -2.40
N PRO A 60 -7.27 6.68 -1.38
CA PRO A 60 -7.97 7.16 -0.20
C PRO A 60 -7.08 8.09 0.63
N MET A 61 -7.61 9.24 1.04
CA MET A 61 -6.90 10.22 1.86
C MET A 61 -7.79 10.86 2.94
N PHE A 62 -7.16 11.18 4.08
CA PHE A 62 -7.77 11.92 5.18
C PHE A 62 -6.71 12.74 5.93
N ASN A 63 -6.76 14.06 5.79
CA ASN A 63 -5.82 15.02 6.41
C ASN A 63 -4.35 14.77 6.02
N GLU A 64 -4.11 14.59 4.71
CA GLU A 64 -2.83 14.18 4.12
C GLU A 64 -2.13 15.32 3.36
N ARG A 65 -2.28 16.56 3.83
CA ARG A 65 -1.82 17.80 3.15
C ARG A 65 -0.37 17.75 2.63
N TYR A 66 0.54 17.09 3.33
CA TYR A 66 1.97 17.05 2.98
C TYR A 66 2.30 16.05 1.88
N VAL A 67 1.40 15.12 1.61
CA VAL A 67 1.64 13.98 0.73
C VAL A 67 0.64 13.93 -0.43
N ALA A 68 -0.53 14.56 -0.31
CA ALA A 68 -1.60 14.54 -1.30
C ALA A 68 -1.13 14.92 -2.71
N GLN A 69 -0.42 16.05 -2.87
CA GLN A 69 0.05 16.46 -4.20
C GLN A 69 0.99 15.41 -4.81
N ARG A 70 2.02 14.98 -4.07
CA ARG A 70 3.04 14.07 -4.61
C ARG A 70 2.47 12.70 -4.99
N ILE A 71 1.50 12.17 -4.24
CA ILE A 71 0.91 10.87 -4.55
C ILE A 71 0.01 10.94 -5.79
N ILE A 72 -0.79 12.02 -5.93
CA ILE A 72 -1.63 12.21 -7.12
C ILE A 72 -0.76 12.35 -8.36
N GLU A 73 0.29 13.16 -8.30
CA GLU A 73 1.26 13.30 -9.40
C GLU A 73 1.96 11.97 -9.71
N GLN A 74 2.38 11.22 -8.69
CA GLN A 74 3.05 9.93 -8.87
C GLN A 74 2.12 8.88 -9.49
N ALA A 75 0.86 8.80 -9.07
CA ALA A 75 -0.11 7.89 -9.66
C ALA A 75 -0.35 8.20 -11.15
N CYS A 76 -0.32 9.47 -11.54
CA CYS A 76 -0.43 9.87 -12.95
C CYS A 76 0.79 9.49 -13.80
N ARG A 77 1.93 9.14 -13.19
CA ARG A 77 3.14 8.65 -13.87
C ARG A 77 3.20 7.14 -14.02
N ILE A 78 2.18 6.41 -13.55
CA ILE A 78 2.11 4.97 -13.74
C ILE A 78 2.12 4.67 -15.24
N ASP A 79 3.07 3.83 -15.65
CA ASP A 79 3.30 3.41 -17.04
C ASP A 79 2.26 2.36 -17.44
N TYR A 80 1.07 2.86 -17.80
CA TYR A 80 -0.06 2.05 -18.27
C TYR A 80 -0.80 2.78 -19.38
N SER A 81 -1.55 2.04 -20.20
CA SER A 81 -2.27 2.63 -21.33
C SER A 81 -3.28 3.67 -20.84
N ALA A 82 -3.18 4.92 -21.32
CA ALA A 82 -3.99 6.04 -20.85
C ALA A 82 -5.50 5.85 -21.11
N ASP A 83 -5.86 5.08 -22.14
CA ASP A 83 -7.23 4.67 -22.46
C ASP A 83 -7.73 3.50 -21.60
N ARG A 84 -6.90 2.95 -20.70
CA ARG A 84 -7.19 1.81 -19.82
C ARG A 84 -6.94 2.11 -18.35
N LEU A 85 -6.58 3.35 -18.01
CA LEU A 85 -6.28 3.76 -16.65
C LEU A 85 -7.26 4.85 -16.20
N GLU A 86 -7.78 4.69 -14.98
CA GLU A 86 -8.51 5.71 -14.25
C GLU A 86 -7.86 5.90 -12.89
N ILE A 87 -7.69 7.14 -12.43
CA ILE A 87 -7.20 7.44 -11.08
C ILE A 87 -8.31 8.15 -10.32
N GLN A 88 -8.71 7.60 -9.18
CA GLN A 88 -9.68 8.18 -8.26
C GLN A 88 -8.97 8.66 -7.00
N VAL A 89 -9.07 9.95 -6.73
CA VAL A 89 -8.68 10.58 -5.47
C VAL A 89 -9.90 10.59 -4.56
N LEU A 90 -9.90 9.77 -3.51
CA LEU A 90 -11.03 9.58 -2.61
C LEU A 90 -10.74 10.32 -1.31
N ASP A 91 -11.32 11.50 -1.15
CA ASP A 91 -10.98 12.41 -0.06
C ASP A 91 -12.12 12.53 0.97
N ASP A 92 -11.83 12.15 2.21
CA ASP A 92 -12.72 12.35 3.37
C ASP A 92 -12.21 13.50 4.29
N SER A 93 -11.16 14.24 3.89
CA SER A 93 -10.47 15.25 4.70
C SER A 93 -11.36 16.43 5.05
N THR A 94 -11.05 17.13 6.13
CA THR A 94 -11.75 18.36 6.54
C THR A 94 -10.81 19.56 6.69
N ASP A 95 -9.57 19.41 6.24
CA ASP A 95 -8.51 20.42 6.29
C ASP A 95 -8.10 20.88 4.88
N ASP A 96 -6.97 21.58 4.77
CA ASP A 96 -6.42 22.10 3.52
C ASP A 96 -6.13 21.01 2.46
N THR A 97 -6.16 19.71 2.83
CA THR A 97 -5.96 18.58 1.90
C THR A 97 -6.95 18.64 0.74
N GLN A 98 -8.20 19.04 0.99
CA GLN A 98 -9.23 19.14 -0.06
C GLN A 98 -8.83 20.08 -1.18
N THR A 99 -8.30 21.27 -0.82
CA THR A 99 -7.87 22.28 -1.79
C THR A 99 -6.69 21.75 -2.59
N ILE A 100 -5.67 21.22 -1.91
CA ILE A 100 -4.46 20.69 -2.53
C ILE A 100 -4.80 19.54 -3.50
N ALA A 101 -5.64 18.60 -3.07
CA ALA A 101 -6.05 17.46 -3.85
C ALA A 101 -6.87 17.88 -5.08
N ARG A 102 -7.85 18.77 -4.90
CA ARG A 102 -8.69 19.30 -6.00
C ARG A 102 -7.86 20.02 -7.05
N GLU A 103 -7.01 20.96 -6.64
CA GLU A 103 -6.14 21.72 -7.56
C GLU A 103 -5.16 20.81 -8.30
N THR A 104 -4.61 19.81 -7.61
CA THR A 104 -3.69 18.85 -8.23
C THR A 104 -4.42 17.99 -9.26
N VAL A 105 -5.62 17.48 -8.94
CA VAL A 105 -6.44 16.71 -9.88
C VAL A 105 -6.80 17.54 -11.11
N GLU A 106 -7.22 18.79 -10.94
CA GLU A 106 -7.55 19.68 -12.05
C GLU A 106 -6.34 19.91 -12.97
N ARG A 107 -5.17 20.18 -12.40
CA ARG A 107 -3.92 20.35 -13.16
C ARG A 107 -3.53 19.08 -13.91
N MET A 108 -3.61 17.91 -13.27
CA MET A 108 -3.26 16.64 -13.92
C MET A 108 -4.28 16.25 -14.99
N ARG A 109 -5.56 16.54 -14.78
CA ARG A 109 -6.59 16.37 -15.81
C ARG A 109 -6.36 17.29 -17.01
N ALA A 110 -5.97 18.55 -16.78
CA ALA A 110 -5.62 19.48 -17.85
C ALA A 110 -4.37 19.02 -18.65
N ALA A 111 -3.47 18.27 -18.02
CA ALA A 111 -2.34 17.62 -18.67
C ALA A 111 -2.71 16.32 -19.43
N GLY A 112 -3.99 15.94 -19.47
CA GLY A 112 -4.49 14.80 -20.25
C GLY A 112 -4.62 13.49 -19.46
N HIS A 113 -4.41 13.49 -18.14
CA HIS A 113 -4.60 12.29 -17.33
C HIS A 113 -6.06 12.05 -16.98
N ASN A 114 -6.51 10.79 -17.01
CA ASN A 114 -7.84 10.40 -16.55
C ASN A 114 -7.87 10.27 -15.02
N VAL A 115 -7.90 11.42 -14.33
CA VAL A 115 -7.94 11.51 -12.87
C VAL A 115 -9.19 12.25 -12.40
N VAL A 116 -9.82 11.74 -11.33
CA VAL A 116 -11.03 12.28 -10.74
C VAL A 116 -10.90 12.50 -9.25
N TYR A 117 -11.46 13.62 -8.78
CA TYR A 117 -11.54 13.97 -7.37
C TYR A 117 -12.95 13.65 -6.87
N VAL A 118 -13.04 12.82 -5.84
CA VAL A 118 -14.29 12.41 -5.21
C VAL A 118 -14.19 12.75 -3.73
N HIS A 119 -14.97 13.75 -3.30
CA HIS A 119 -15.05 14.14 -1.91
C HIS A 119 -16.31 13.61 -1.25
N ARG A 120 -16.20 13.21 0.01
CA ARG A 120 -17.35 12.84 0.84
C ARG A 120 -17.41 13.72 2.08
N ASP A 121 -18.58 14.33 2.30
CA ASP A 121 -18.83 15.13 3.49
C ASP A 121 -19.07 14.28 4.76
N ASN A 122 -19.23 12.96 4.62
CA ASN A 122 -19.36 12.03 5.74
C ASN A 122 -18.26 10.97 5.72
N ARG A 123 -17.67 10.70 6.88
CA ARG A 123 -16.61 9.69 7.06
C ARG A 123 -17.15 8.33 7.52
N THR A 124 -18.40 8.01 7.19
CA THR A 124 -18.99 6.72 7.54
C THR A 124 -18.18 5.59 6.92
N GLY A 125 -17.81 4.58 7.70
CA GLY A 125 -16.96 3.48 7.23
C GLY A 125 -15.48 3.85 7.00
N TYR A 126 -15.08 5.09 7.29
CA TYR A 126 -13.70 5.57 7.15
C TYR A 126 -13.10 5.22 5.77
N LYS A 127 -11.85 4.73 5.73
CA LYS A 127 -11.16 4.28 4.50
C LYS A 127 -11.98 3.27 3.70
N ALA A 128 -12.61 2.29 4.36
CA ALA A 128 -13.39 1.27 3.69
C ALA A 128 -14.64 1.86 3.02
N GLY A 129 -15.31 2.82 3.69
CA GLY A 129 -16.45 3.54 3.12
C GLY A 129 -16.04 4.42 1.93
N ALA A 130 -14.85 5.02 1.97
CA ALA A 130 -14.33 5.83 0.86
C ALA A 130 -14.07 4.95 -0.37
N LEU A 131 -13.40 3.81 -0.17
CA LEU A 131 -13.13 2.81 -1.21
C LEU A 131 -14.44 2.26 -1.79
N GLU A 132 -15.41 1.88 -0.93
CA GLU A 132 -16.73 1.41 -1.38
C GLU A 132 -17.46 2.46 -2.23
N ALA A 133 -17.42 3.73 -1.83
CA ALA A 133 -18.02 4.81 -2.62
C ALA A 133 -17.32 4.96 -3.99
N GLY A 134 -15.99 4.89 -4.03
CA GLY A 134 -15.22 4.94 -5.28
C GLY A 134 -15.49 3.74 -6.20
N LEU A 135 -15.68 2.54 -5.63
CA LEU A 135 -15.99 1.32 -6.40
C LEU A 135 -17.30 1.45 -7.19
N LYS A 136 -18.27 2.23 -6.71
CA LYS A 136 -19.54 2.47 -7.41
C LYS A 136 -19.37 3.24 -8.73
N THR A 137 -18.28 4.00 -8.86
CA THR A 137 -17.98 4.81 -10.06
C THR A 137 -16.71 4.37 -10.77
N ALA A 138 -16.07 3.29 -10.31
CA ALA A 138 -14.85 2.74 -10.91
C ALA A 138 -15.15 2.14 -12.30
N ARG A 139 -14.26 2.43 -13.25
CA ARG A 139 -14.33 1.89 -14.63
C ARG A 139 -13.50 0.61 -14.83
N GLY A 140 -12.57 0.36 -13.90
CA GLY A 140 -11.64 -0.77 -13.93
C GLY A 140 -12.31 -2.12 -13.83
N GLU A 141 -11.80 -3.09 -14.59
CA GLU A 141 -12.01 -4.51 -14.32
C GLU A 141 -11.22 -4.94 -13.07
N PHE A 142 -10.08 -4.28 -12.86
CA PHE A 142 -9.25 -4.42 -11.67
C PHE A 142 -9.12 -3.10 -10.94
N VAL A 143 -8.88 -3.19 -9.62
CA VAL A 143 -8.69 -2.03 -8.76
C VAL A 143 -7.36 -2.15 -8.05
N ALA A 144 -6.56 -1.08 -8.12
CA ALA A 144 -5.32 -0.94 -7.36
C ALA A 144 -5.52 0.13 -6.28
N ILE A 145 -5.11 -0.17 -5.06
CA ILE A 145 -5.29 0.74 -3.92
C ILE A 145 -3.91 1.13 -3.40
N PHE A 146 -3.66 2.43 -3.29
CA PHE A 146 -2.42 2.95 -2.70
C PHE A 146 -2.75 3.94 -1.58
N ASP A 147 -2.00 3.83 -0.47
CA ASP A 147 -2.10 4.78 0.62
C ASP A 147 -1.47 6.12 0.22
N ALA A 148 -1.96 7.23 0.80
CA ALA A 148 -1.54 8.57 0.43
C ALA A 148 -0.04 8.84 0.65
N ASP A 149 0.60 8.10 1.56
CA ASP A 149 2.02 8.22 1.89
C ASP A 149 2.92 7.28 1.07
N PHE A 150 2.34 6.33 0.32
CA PHE A 150 3.07 5.37 -0.50
C PHE A 150 3.16 5.83 -1.95
N LEU A 151 4.39 6.10 -2.44
CA LEU A 151 4.62 6.48 -3.83
C LEU A 151 4.77 5.22 -4.71
N PRO A 152 3.76 4.86 -5.54
CA PRO A 152 3.84 3.65 -6.36
C PRO A 152 4.96 3.78 -7.42
N PRO A 153 5.75 2.71 -7.65
CA PRO A 153 6.66 2.65 -8.80
C PRO A 153 5.89 2.79 -10.11
N GLU A 154 6.49 3.40 -11.13
CA GLU A 154 5.83 3.65 -12.43
C GLU A 154 5.37 2.34 -13.09
N ARG A 155 6.16 1.27 -12.96
CA ARG A 155 5.87 -0.05 -13.55
C ARG A 155 4.92 -0.93 -12.73
N ILE A 156 4.41 -0.45 -11.59
CA ILE A 156 3.67 -1.28 -10.63
C ILE A 156 2.53 -2.07 -11.28
N LEU A 157 1.77 -1.46 -12.22
CA LEU A 157 0.68 -2.14 -12.90
C LEU A 157 1.18 -3.13 -13.96
N GLN A 158 2.20 -2.80 -14.75
CA GLN A 158 2.78 -3.77 -15.70
C GLN A 158 3.37 -4.99 -15.01
N ASP A 159 3.94 -4.79 -13.82
CA ASP A 159 4.59 -5.84 -13.05
C ASP A 159 3.60 -6.68 -12.23
N THR A 160 2.33 -6.25 -12.10
CA THR A 160 1.31 -6.96 -11.31
C THR A 160 0.13 -7.46 -12.13
N ILE A 161 -0.30 -6.75 -13.17
CA ILE A 161 -1.53 -7.03 -13.88
C ILE A 161 -1.54 -8.44 -14.49
N HIS A 162 -0.38 -8.91 -14.99
CA HIS A 162 -0.28 -10.20 -15.65
C HIS A 162 -0.49 -11.40 -14.72
N TYR A 163 -0.47 -11.24 -13.40
CA TYR A 163 -0.85 -12.31 -12.47
C TYR A 163 -2.31 -12.71 -12.64
N PHE A 164 -3.19 -11.76 -12.98
CA PHE A 164 -4.61 -12.01 -13.18
C PHE A 164 -4.93 -12.77 -14.49
N THR A 165 -3.90 -13.14 -15.27
CA THR A 165 -4.09 -14.11 -16.37
C THR A 165 -4.38 -15.52 -15.87
N ASP A 166 -4.04 -15.83 -14.62
CA ASP A 166 -4.49 -17.02 -13.92
C ASP A 166 -5.86 -16.75 -13.28
N PRO A 167 -6.96 -17.42 -13.72
CA PRO A 167 -8.29 -17.20 -13.17
C PRO A 167 -8.42 -17.61 -11.70
N ALA A 168 -7.44 -18.34 -11.13
CA ALA A 168 -7.41 -18.65 -9.70
C ALA A 168 -6.88 -17.50 -8.82
N ILE A 169 -6.33 -16.44 -9.42
CA ILE A 169 -5.77 -15.29 -8.69
C ILE A 169 -6.81 -14.17 -8.57
N GLY A 170 -7.24 -13.91 -7.34
CA GLY A 170 -8.15 -12.80 -7.02
C GLY A 170 -7.47 -11.54 -6.46
N MET A 171 -6.20 -11.63 -6.05
CA MET A 171 -5.47 -10.51 -5.44
C MET A 171 -3.96 -10.66 -5.62
N VAL A 172 -3.27 -9.55 -5.86
CA VAL A 172 -1.81 -9.44 -5.86
C VAL A 172 -1.41 -8.43 -4.79
N GLN A 173 -0.50 -8.81 -3.91
CA GLN A 173 0.07 -7.93 -2.88
C GLN A 173 1.55 -7.69 -3.19
N THR A 174 1.96 -6.42 -3.15
CA THR A 174 3.35 -5.98 -3.32
C THR A 174 3.92 -5.37 -2.06
#